data_AF-A0A8S2RR55-F1
#
_entry.id   AF-A0A8S2RR55-F1
#
_cell.length_a   1.000
_cell.length_b   1.000
_cell.length_c   1.000
_cell.angle_alpha   90.00
_cell.angle_beta   90.00
_cell.angle_gamma   90.00
#
_symmetry.space_group_name_H-M   'P 1'
#
loop_
_entity.id
_entity.type
_entity.pdbx_description
1 polymer ?
#
loop_
_entity_poly.entity_id
_entity_poly.type
_entity_poly.pdbx_seq_one_letter_code
_entity_poly.pdbx_strand_id
1 'polypeptide(L)'
;CWNELFDDIPSLNKNDSDKLECDITFTECNEALKSMASGRSPGTDGITVEVWKKIFPIIGEYYVRMVNTAKLKGHFHEGFVNALLTLLKKDDNNNGSLKNYRPLSLMNIDYKILSKVLSIR
;
A
#
# COMPACT_ATOMS: atom_id res chain seq x y z
N CYS A 1 -15.76 -6.51 29.84
CA CYS A 1 -15.65 -5.16 29.26
C CYS A 1 -14.88 -5.15 27.94
N TRP A 2 -13.56 -5.43 27.87
CA TRP A 2 -12.89 -5.58 26.57
C TRP A 2 -13.17 -6.93 25.89
N ASN A 3 -13.15 -8.04 26.65
CA ASN A 3 -13.41 -9.38 26.08
C ASN A 3 -14.80 -9.48 25.42
N GLU A 4 -15.83 -8.94 26.07
CA GLU A 4 -17.21 -8.88 25.53
C GLU A 4 -17.34 -8.07 24.23
N LEU A 5 -16.41 -7.15 23.93
CA LEU A 5 -16.42 -6.37 22.69
C LEU A 5 -15.84 -7.17 21.51
N PHE A 6 -14.96 -8.13 21.80
CA PHE A 6 -14.23 -8.91 20.79
C PHE A 6 -14.87 -10.29 20.52
N ASP A 7 -15.78 -10.75 21.38
CA ASP A 7 -16.42 -12.07 21.26
C ASP A 7 -17.21 -12.25 19.95
N ASP A 8 -17.77 -11.17 19.39
CA ASP A 8 -18.53 -11.19 18.14
C ASP A 8 -17.71 -10.77 16.90
N ILE A 9 -16.41 -10.46 17.05
CA ILE A 9 -15.58 -10.04 15.91
C ILE A 9 -15.09 -11.29 15.17
N PRO A 10 -15.29 -11.38 13.84
CA PRO A 10 -14.74 -12.47 13.05
C PRO A 10 -13.23 -12.56 13.23
N SER A 11 -12.76 -13.69 13.78
CA SER A 11 -11.34 -14.00 13.88
C SER A 11 -10.86 -14.66 12.59
N LEU A 12 -9.62 -14.37 12.19
CA LEU A 12 -8.97 -15.11 11.12
C LEU A 12 -8.85 -16.59 11.50
N ASN A 13 -9.06 -17.48 10.52
CA ASN A 13 -8.71 -18.88 10.72
C ASN A 13 -7.18 -19.01 10.80
N LYS A 14 -6.70 -20.10 11.39
CA LYS A 14 -5.27 -20.32 11.61
C LYS A 14 -4.46 -20.29 10.31
N ASN A 15 -4.99 -20.87 9.24
CA ASN A 15 -4.30 -20.92 7.96
C ASN A 15 -4.08 -19.52 7.34
N ASP A 16 -5.06 -18.63 7.44
CA ASP A 16 -4.93 -17.26 6.94
C ASP A 16 -4.04 -16.40 7.86
N SER A 17 -4.08 -16.64 9.17
CA SER A 17 -3.12 -16.05 10.11
C SER A 17 -1.68 -16.45 9.76
N ASP A 18 -1.42 -17.76 9.63
CA ASP A 18 -0.11 -18.31 9.31
C ASP A 18 0.42 -17.75 7.96
N LYS A 19 -0.45 -17.60 6.95
CA LYS A 19 -0.09 -16.98 5.66
C LYS A 19 0.33 -15.52 5.79
N LEU A 20 -0.35 -14.73 6.62
CA LEU A 20 0.00 -13.31 6.84
C LEU A 20 1.29 -13.18 7.68
N GLU A 21 1.53 -14.15 8.57
CA GLU A 21 2.73 -14.24 9.39
C GLU A 21 3.97 -14.74 8.63
N CYS A 22 3.81 -15.41 7.50
CA CYS A 22 4.91 -15.74 6.60
C CYS A 22 5.56 -14.51 5.96
N ASP A 23 6.86 -14.61 5.67
CA ASP A 23 7.61 -13.58 4.95
C ASP A 23 7.02 -13.29 3.58
N ILE A 24 7.12 -12.04 3.15
CA ILE A 24 6.75 -11.62 1.80
C ILE A 24 7.84 -12.06 0.84
N THR A 25 7.44 -12.62 -0.30
CA THR A 25 8.34 -13.13 -1.33
C THR A 25 8.51 -12.16 -2.49
N PHE A 26 9.60 -12.32 -3.26
CA PHE A 26 9.80 -11.61 -4.51
C PHE A 26 8.67 -11.84 -5.51
N THR A 27 8.21 -13.09 -5.63
CA THR A 27 7.15 -13.47 -6.57
C THR A 27 5.86 -12.73 -6.28
N GLU A 28 5.42 -12.70 -5.02
CA GLU A 28 4.21 -11.97 -4.63
C GLU A 28 4.30 -10.49 -4.94
N CYS A 29 5.44 -9.85 -4.63
CA CYS A 29 5.65 -8.44 -4.95
C CYS A 29 5.64 -8.19 -6.47
N ASN A 30 6.27 -9.07 -7.24
CA ASN A 30 6.34 -8.96 -8.69
C ASN A 30 4.96 -9.15 -9.34
N GLU A 31 4.16 -10.11 -8.86
CA GLU A 31 2.80 -10.34 -9.31
C GLU A 31 1.88 -9.17 -8.95
N ALA A 32 1.97 -8.69 -7.71
CA ALA A 32 1.26 -7.49 -7.26
C ALA A 32 1.58 -6.30 -8.17
N LEU A 33 2.86 -6.02 -8.40
CA LEU A 33 3.31 -4.92 -9.26
C LEU A 33 2.86 -5.08 -10.71
N LYS A 34 2.92 -6.30 -11.28
CA LYS A 34 2.42 -6.58 -12.63
C LYS A 34 0.92 -6.31 -12.76
N SER A 35 0.14 -6.65 -11.73
CA SER A 35 -1.31 -6.43 -11.69
C SER A 35 -1.72 -4.96 -11.57
N MET A 36 -0.79 -4.07 -11.18
CA MET A 36 -1.08 -2.64 -11.05
C MET A 36 -1.30 -1.98 -12.42
N ALA A 37 -2.35 -1.17 -12.52
CA ALA A 37 -2.62 -0.37 -13.69
C ALA A 37 -1.56 0.74 -13.87
N SER A 38 -1.20 1.00 -15.14
CA SER A 38 -0.36 2.14 -15.54
C SER A 38 -1.13 3.47 -15.46
N GLY A 39 -0.41 4.60 -15.56
CA GLY A 39 -0.99 5.95 -15.54
C GLY A 39 -1.51 6.41 -14.18
N ARG A 40 -1.10 5.74 -13.10
CA ARG A 40 -1.46 6.14 -11.72
C ARG A 40 -0.51 7.22 -11.23
N SER A 41 -1.06 8.22 -10.53
CA SER A 41 -0.26 9.28 -9.92
C SER A 41 0.75 8.71 -8.91
N PRO A 42 2.03 9.13 -9.00
CA PRO A 42 3.04 8.77 -8.00
C PRO A 42 2.76 9.48 -6.66
N GLY A 43 3.51 9.10 -5.64
CA GLY A 43 3.52 9.82 -4.37
C GLY A 43 4.48 11.00 -4.41
N THR A 44 5.03 11.36 -3.25
CA THR A 44 5.96 12.48 -3.09
C THR A 44 7.30 12.27 -3.79
N ASP A 45 7.67 11.02 -4.09
CA ASP A 45 8.93 10.65 -4.75
C ASP A 45 8.91 10.82 -6.28
N GLY A 46 7.72 10.97 -6.88
CA GLY A 46 7.54 11.06 -8.33
C GLY A 46 7.76 9.74 -9.09
N ILE A 47 8.01 8.61 -8.42
CA ILE A 47 8.31 7.34 -9.08
C ILE A 47 7.01 6.63 -9.44
N THR A 48 6.77 6.38 -10.73
CA THR A 48 5.52 5.80 -11.22
C THR A 48 5.54 4.27 -11.24
N VAL A 49 4.37 3.65 -11.46
CA VAL A 49 4.22 2.19 -11.59
C VAL A 49 5.08 1.63 -12.72
N GLU A 50 5.18 2.36 -13.84
CA GLU A 50 5.96 1.97 -15.01
C GLU A 50 7.46 1.93 -14.71
N VAL A 51 7.96 2.93 -13.96
CA VAL A 51 9.34 2.96 -13.51
C VAL A 51 9.59 1.77 -12.58
N TRP A 52 8.71 1.56 -11.59
CA TRP A 52 8.79 0.39 -10.70
C TRP A 52 8.82 -0.92 -11.48
N LYS A 53 7.91 -1.15 -12.44
CA LYS A 53 7.90 -2.36 -13.29
C LYS A 53 9.23 -2.56 -14.02
N LYS A 54 9.88 -1.49 -14.46
CA LYS A 54 11.16 -1.54 -15.18
C LYS A 54 12.35 -1.84 -14.27
N ILE A 55 12.36 -1.29 -13.06
CA ILE A 55 13.50 -1.44 -12.12
C ILE A 55 13.37 -2.63 -11.18
N PHE A 56 12.15 -3.15 -10.97
CA PHE A 56 11.91 -4.25 -10.01
C PHE A 56 12.77 -5.50 -10.24
N PRO A 57 13.07 -5.93 -11.48
CA PRO A 57 14.01 -7.05 -11.69
C PRO A 57 15.41 -6.80 -11.12
N ILE A 58 15.81 -5.54 -10.92
CA ILE A 58 17.12 -5.14 -10.40
C ILE A 58 17.05 -4.92 -8.89
N ILE A 59 16.00 -4.23 -8.40
CA ILE A 59 15.93 -3.79 -7.00
C ILE A 59 14.96 -4.60 -6.12
N GLY A 60 14.17 -5.50 -6.71
CA GLY A 60 13.05 -6.15 -6.02
C GLY A 60 13.48 -6.99 -4.81
N GLU A 61 14.63 -7.65 -4.88
CA GLU A 61 15.19 -8.38 -3.74
C GLU A 61 15.53 -7.47 -2.54
N TYR A 62 16.04 -6.27 -2.81
CA TYR A 62 16.29 -5.28 -1.76
C TYR A 62 14.98 -4.75 -1.17
N TYR A 63 13.96 -4.54 -2.01
CA TYR A 63 12.63 -4.15 -1.57
C TYR A 63 12.00 -5.21 -0.65
N VAL A 64 12.02 -6.49 -1.05
CA VAL A 64 11.51 -7.60 -0.23
C VAL A 64 12.22 -7.68 1.11
N ARG A 65 13.56 -7.60 1.11
CA ARG A 65 14.36 -7.58 2.35
C ARG A 65 13.98 -6.42 3.25
N MET A 66 13.80 -5.23 2.68
CA MET A 66 13.39 -4.03 3.43
C MET A 66 12.01 -4.22 4.08
N VAL A 67 11.03 -4.75 3.34
CA VAL A 67 9.68 -5.05 3.86
C VAL A 67 9.74 -6.07 5.00
N ASN A 68 10.40 -7.22 4.82
CA ASN A 68 10.46 -8.25 5.86
C ASN A 68 11.27 -7.78 7.08
N THR A 69 12.30 -6.95 6.87
CA THR A 69 13.03 -6.32 7.98
C THR A 69 12.14 -5.37 8.77
N ALA A 70 11.32 -4.56 8.08
CA ALA A 70 10.39 -3.65 8.73
C ALA A 70 9.30 -4.41 9.51
N LYS A 71 8.80 -5.53 8.96
CA LYS A 71 7.89 -6.45 9.65
C LYS A 71 8.52 -6.99 10.95
N LEU A 72 9.76 -7.48 10.88
CA LEU A 72 10.48 -8.00 12.05
C LEU A 72 10.72 -6.91 13.11
N LYS A 73 11.07 -5.69 12.69
CA LYS A 73 11.33 -4.55 13.59
C LYS A 73 10.06 -3.87 14.11
N GLY A 74 8.90 -4.14 13.51
CA GLY A 74 7.62 -3.53 13.87
C GLY A 74 7.43 -2.09 13.37
N HIS A 75 8.32 -1.57 12.51
CA HIS A 75 8.18 -0.23 11.94
C HIS A 75 8.88 -0.09 10.59
N PHE A 76 8.34 0.80 9.74
CA PHE A 76 8.99 1.23 8.50
C PHE A 76 9.82 2.50 8.71
N HIS A 77 10.60 2.89 7.71
CA HIS A 77 11.17 4.24 7.66
C HIS A 77 10.06 5.27 7.46
N GLU A 78 10.20 6.48 8.02
CA GLU A 78 9.18 7.53 7.98
C GLU A 78 8.74 7.85 6.54
N GLY A 79 9.68 7.90 5.60
CA GLY A 79 9.40 8.13 4.17
C GLY A 79 8.48 7.10 3.51
N PHE A 80 8.40 5.87 4.04
CA PHE A 80 7.61 4.79 3.43
C PHE A 80 6.10 5.01 3.57
N VAL A 81 5.68 5.68 4.64
CA VAL A 81 4.26 5.95 4.94
C VAL A 81 3.86 7.39 4.62
N ASN A 82 4.76 8.17 4.01
CA ASN A 82 4.46 9.54 3.61
C ASN A 82 3.50 9.58 2.41
N ALA A 83 2.59 10.55 2.44
CA ALA A 83 1.58 10.76 1.42
C ALA A 83 1.54 12.23 1.00
N LEU A 84 1.39 12.48 -0.31
CA LEU A 84 1.05 13.81 -0.80
C LEU A 84 -0.46 14.03 -0.66
N LEU A 85 -0.86 15.00 0.16
CA LEU A 85 -2.26 15.40 0.32
C LEU A 85 -2.66 16.38 -0.78
N THR A 86 -3.71 16.06 -1.52
CA THR A 86 -4.27 16.93 -2.57
C THR A 86 -5.80 16.93 -2.53
N LEU A 87 -6.43 17.94 -3.11
CA LEU A 87 -7.89 18.07 -3.17
C LEU A 87 -8.39 17.80 -4.59
N LEU A 88 -9.28 16.82 -4.74
CA LEU A 88 -9.99 16.56 -6.00
C LEU A 88 -11.37 17.21 -5.98
N LYS A 89 -11.64 18.07 -6.95
CA LYS A 89 -12.95 18.72 -7.14
C LYS A 89 -13.94 17.72 -7.75
N LYS A 90 -15.16 17.63 -7.20
CA LYS A 90 -16.19 16.67 -7.63
C LYS A 90 -16.76 16.97 -9.01
N ASP A 91 -17.08 18.24 -9.30
CA ASP A 91 -17.66 18.72 -10.56
C ASP A 91 -17.28 20.18 -10.80
N ASP A 92 -17.26 20.62 -12.06
CA ASP A 92 -16.89 22.00 -12.41
C ASP A 92 -18.00 23.03 -12.18
N ASN A 93 -19.25 22.58 -12.13
CA ASN A 93 -20.44 23.45 -12.18
C ASN A 93 -20.94 23.97 -10.81
N ASN A 94 -20.26 23.69 -9.70
CA ASN A 94 -20.74 24.10 -8.38
C ASN A 94 -19.86 25.16 -7.69
N ASN A 95 -20.53 26.24 -7.29
CA ASN A 95 -20.06 27.44 -6.61
C ASN A 95 -19.14 27.15 -5.41
N GLY A 96 -17.81 27.13 -5.61
CA GLY A 96 -16.73 27.37 -4.63
C GLY A 96 -16.74 26.67 -3.25
N SER A 97 -17.69 25.78 -2.96
CA SER A 97 -17.91 25.25 -1.62
C SER A 97 -16.91 24.17 -1.27
N LEU A 98 -16.33 24.24 -0.06
CA LEU A 98 -15.38 23.26 0.47
C LEU A 98 -15.96 21.83 0.48
N LYS A 99 -17.29 21.68 0.61
CA LYS A 99 -17.98 20.37 0.57
C LYS A 99 -17.81 19.64 -0.77
N ASN A 100 -17.39 20.32 -1.83
CA ASN A 100 -17.21 19.76 -3.17
C ASN A 100 -15.80 19.21 -3.42
N TYR A 101 -14.88 19.35 -2.46
CA TYR A 101 -13.53 18.83 -2.55
C TYR A 101 -13.41 17.53 -1.77
N ARG A 102 -12.76 16.55 -2.38
CA ARG A 102 -12.42 15.27 -1.76
C ARG A 102 -10.93 15.26 -1.46
N PRO A 103 -10.51 15.10 -0.19
CA PRO A 103 -9.11 14.89 0.11
C PRO A 103 -8.65 13.56 -0.49
N LEU A 104 -7.49 13.58 -1.12
CA LEU A 104 -6.79 12.41 -1.66
C LEU A 104 -5.40 12.35 -1.06
N SER A 105 -5.03 11.18 -0.56
CA SER A 105 -3.68 10.87 -0.11
C SER A 105 -2.98 10.05 -1.20
N LEU A 106 -1.99 10.65 -1.85
CA LEU A 106 -1.17 9.98 -2.85
C LEU A 106 0.05 9.35 -2.17
N MET A 107 -0.05 8.05 -1.88
CA MET A 107 1.06 7.25 -1.37
C MET A 107 2.09 6.96 -2.47
N ASN A 108 3.36 6.79 -2.09
CA ASN A 108 4.38 6.26 -2.98
C ASN A 108 4.02 4.85 -3.48
N ILE A 109 4.58 4.47 -4.63
CA ILE A 109 4.23 3.21 -5.29
C ILE A 109 4.78 2.00 -4.52
N ASP A 110 5.92 2.12 -3.85
CA ASP A 110 6.49 1.10 -2.96
C ASP A 110 5.49 0.68 -1.87
N TYR A 111 4.89 1.63 -1.15
CA TYR A 111 3.82 1.35 -0.20
C TYR A 111 2.64 0.63 -0.87
N LYS A 112 2.24 1.09 -2.06
CA LYS A 112 1.13 0.50 -2.81
C LYS A 112 1.43 -0.93 -3.27
N ILE A 113 2.68 -1.29 -3.55
CA ILE A 113 3.08 -2.68 -3.86
C ILE A 113 2.81 -3.56 -2.64
N LEU A 114 3.28 -3.17 -1.44
CA LEU A 114 3.02 -3.91 -0.21
C LEU A 114 1.52 -4.04 0.07
N SER A 115 0.78 -2.93 -0.01
CA SER A 115 -0.67 -2.94 0.18
C SER A 115 -1.38 -3.87 -0.80
N LYS A 116 -0.92 -3.93 -2.06
CA LYS A 116 -1.47 -4.84 -3.06
C LYS A 116 -1.13 -6.31 -2.78
N VAL A 117 0.08 -6.61 -2.31
CA VAL A 117 0.46 -7.97 -1.86
C VAL A 117 -0.47 -8.44 -0.74
N LEU A 118 -0.65 -7.62 0.29
CA LEU A 118 -1.50 -7.96 1.45
C LEU A 118 -2.97 -8.13 1.06
N SER A 119 -3.43 -7.44 0.02
CA SER A 119 -4.81 -7.59 -0.50
C SER A 119 -5.01 -8.83 -1.37
N ILE A 120 -3.93 -9.43 -1.90
CA ILE A 120 -3.99 -10.65 -2.73
C ILE A 120 -3.88 -11.91 -1.87
N ARG A 121 -3.17 -11.83 -0.74
CA ARG A 121 -3.10 -12.90 0.28
C ARG A 121 -4.46 -13.15 0.92
#